data_AF-A0A183I8Z5-F1
#
_entry.id   AF-A0A183I8Z5-F1
#
_cell.length_a   1.000
_cell.length_b   1.000
_cell.length_c   1.000
_cell.angle_alpha   90.00
_cell.angle_beta   90.00
_cell.angle_gamma   90.00
#
_symmetry.space_group_name_H-M   'P 1'
#
loop_
_entity.id
_entity.type
_entity.pdbx_description
1 polymer ?
#
loop_
_entity_poly.entity_id
_entity_poly.type
_entity_poly.pdbx_seq_one_letter_code
_entity_poly.pdbx_strand_id
1 'polypeptide(L)'
;MKFLLADMSFSPVWSLVKTYVESHADLHRNFVKSLVDLSKNVQKYTDEAIKIHKTVKERQSKTYDAVNLIQTTTTCLQKAKENYFLRCMELEKLKHENGTSKEVARSEMRVKKAREEYQQYVEKYASVRIEFMTRMSEAAKNFQEVEAVYLSQMKNYISEYAASFLGNQERITLVIGH
;
A
#
# COMPACT_ATOMS: atom_id res chain seq x y z
N MET A 1 32.84 -28.95 -73.99
CA MET A 1 31.77 -28.04 -73.49
C MET A 1 30.92 -28.71 -72.39
N LYS A 2 31.54 -29.36 -71.39
CA LYS A 2 30.87 -29.96 -70.21
C LYS A 2 31.51 -29.55 -68.88
N PHE A 3 32.51 -28.66 -68.93
CA PHE A 3 33.26 -28.17 -67.76
C PHE A 3 32.88 -26.74 -67.35
N LEU A 4 31.84 -26.14 -67.96
CA LEU A 4 31.44 -24.75 -67.70
C LEU A 4 30.05 -24.60 -67.06
N LEU A 5 29.41 -25.70 -66.65
CA LEU A 5 28.06 -25.66 -66.05
C LEU A 5 28.00 -26.25 -64.63
N ALA A 6 29.12 -26.73 -64.08
CA ALA A 6 29.16 -27.30 -62.73
C ALA A 6 29.26 -26.23 -61.62
N ASP A 7 29.52 -24.96 -61.97
CA ASP A 7 29.88 -23.92 -60.99
C ASP A 7 28.88 -22.76 -60.88
N MET A 8 27.65 -22.95 -61.36
CA MET A 8 26.54 -22.00 -61.13
C MET A 8 25.70 -22.36 -59.88
N SER A 9 26.30 -22.99 -58.88
CA SER A 9 25.51 -23.52 -57.78
C SER A 9 25.18 -22.42 -56.75
N PHE A 10 23.89 -22.12 -56.58
CA PHE A 10 23.37 -21.30 -55.48
C PHE A 10 23.47 -22.01 -54.11
N SER A 11 24.03 -23.22 -54.07
CA SER A 11 24.13 -24.05 -52.87
C SER A 11 24.85 -23.38 -51.70
N PRO A 12 25.98 -22.66 -51.87
CA PRO A 12 26.63 -21.94 -50.77
C PRO A 12 25.77 -20.80 -50.22
N VAL A 13 25.04 -20.10 -51.08
CA VAL A 13 24.11 -19.03 -50.69
C VAL A 13 22.94 -19.61 -49.90
N TRP A 14 22.38 -20.73 -50.34
CA TRP A 14 21.32 -21.43 -49.60
C TRP A 14 21.79 -21.93 -48.23
N SER A 15 23.01 -22.45 -48.14
CA SER A 15 23.63 -22.83 -46.86
C SER A 15 23.78 -21.63 -45.91
N LEU A 16 24.21 -20.47 -46.42
CA LEU A 16 24.31 -19.24 -45.63
C LEU A 16 22.94 -18.77 -45.11
N VAL A 17 21.92 -18.76 -45.98
CA VAL A 17 20.53 -18.42 -45.60
C VAL A 17 20.02 -19.37 -44.52
N LYS A 18 20.27 -20.68 -44.67
CA LYS A 18 19.88 -21.68 -43.67
C LYS A 18 20.52 -21.39 -42.31
N THR A 19 21.84 -21.15 -42.27
CA THR A 19 22.54 -20.83 -41.03
C THR A 19 22.04 -19.52 -40.39
N TYR A 20 21.74 -18.51 -41.20
CA TYR A 20 21.15 -17.26 -40.72
C TYR A 20 19.78 -17.50 -40.07
N VAL A 21 18.89 -18.25 -40.72
CA VAL A 21 17.55 -18.56 -40.20
C VAL A 21 17.63 -19.39 -38.91
N GLU A 22 18.52 -20.40 -38.86
CA GLU A 22 18.75 -21.22 -37.66
C GLU A 22 19.26 -20.37 -36.48
N SER A 23 20.26 -19.52 -36.72
CA SER A 23 20.79 -18.58 -35.73
C SER A 23 19.72 -17.63 -35.21
N HIS A 24 18.91 -17.06 -36.11
CA HIS A 24 17.82 -16.16 -35.75
C HIS A 24 16.74 -16.86 -34.91
N ALA A 25 16.36 -18.08 -35.28
CA ALA A 25 15.42 -18.89 -34.52
C ALA A 25 15.92 -19.20 -33.11
N ASP A 26 17.22 -19.48 -32.96
CA ASP A 26 17.84 -19.74 -31.66
C ASP A 26 17.92 -18.48 -30.78
N LEU A 27 18.20 -17.31 -31.36
CA LEU A 27 18.14 -16.03 -30.63
C LEU A 27 16.73 -15.79 -30.07
N HIS A 28 15.71 -15.90 -30.92
CA HIS A 28 14.31 -15.77 -30.49
C HIS A 28 13.92 -16.79 -29.43
N ARG A 29 14.34 -18.05 -29.57
CA ARG A 29 14.06 -19.10 -28.58
C ARG A 29 14.68 -18.78 -27.22
N ASN A 30 15.93 -18.31 -27.20
CA ASN A 30 16.62 -17.91 -25.98
C ASN A 30 15.95 -16.69 -25.31
N PHE A 31 15.52 -15.71 -26.10
CA PHE A 31 14.77 -14.57 -25.59
C PHE A 31 13.43 -15.00 -24.97
N VAL A 32 12.65 -15.84 -25.64
CA VAL A 32 11.39 -16.37 -25.09
C VAL A 32 11.65 -17.13 -23.77
N LYS A 33 12.72 -17.91 -23.70
CA LYS A 33 13.10 -18.59 -22.44
C LYS A 33 13.35 -17.60 -21.30
N SER A 34 14.07 -16.50 -21.58
CA SER A 34 14.29 -15.43 -20.58
C SER A 34 12.98 -14.78 -20.10
N LEU A 35 12.02 -14.57 -21.01
CA LEU A 35 10.70 -14.03 -20.66
C LEU A 35 9.90 -14.98 -19.78
N VAL A 36 9.96 -16.28 -20.06
CA VAL A 36 9.30 -17.32 -19.24
C VAL A 36 9.91 -17.36 -17.85
N ASP A 37 11.22 -17.27 -17.72
CA ASP A 37 11.89 -17.30 -16.41
C ASP A 37 11.62 -16.00 -15.62
N LEU A 38 11.61 -14.83 -16.28
CA LEU A 38 11.16 -13.58 -15.68
C LEU A 38 9.70 -13.68 -15.19
N SER A 39 8.81 -14.25 -16.00
CA SER A 39 7.41 -14.47 -15.61
C SER A 39 7.28 -15.34 -14.36
N LYS A 40 8.09 -16.40 -14.23
CA LYS A 40 8.11 -17.22 -13.01
C LYS A 40 8.58 -16.41 -11.79
N ASN A 41 9.58 -15.55 -11.95
CA ASN A 41 10.08 -14.70 -10.87
C ASN A 41 9.01 -13.71 -10.40
N VAL A 42 8.26 -13.10 -11.33
CA VAL A 42 7.12 -12.23 -11.02
C VAL A 42 6.04 -13.00 -10.25
N GLN A 43 5.69 -14.21 -10.70
CA GLN A 43 4.68 -15.04 -10.02
C GLN A 43 5.12 -15.41 -8.61
N LYS A 44 6.37 -15.84 -8.43
CA LYS A 44 6.94 -16.17 -7.12
C LYS A 44 6.86 -14.98 -6.16
N TYR A 45 7.23 -13.79 -6.63
CA TYR A 45 7.15 -12.59 -5.80
C TYR A 45 5.70 -12.19 -5.49
N THR A 46 4.77 -12.42 -6.41
CA THR A 46 3.34 -12.21 -6.15
C THR A 46 2.85 -13.07 -4.99
N ASP A 47 3.26 -14.34 -4.93
CA ASP A 47 2.91 -15.25 -3.83
C ASP A 47 3.57 -14.83 -2.50
N GLU A 48 4.80 -14.30 -2.55
CA GLU A 48 5.50 -13.74 -1.39
C GLU A 48 4.83 -12.45 -0.89
N ALA A 49 4.41 -11.57 -1.80
CA ALA A 49 3.74 -10.31 -1.49
C ALA A 49 2.42 -10.55 -0.73
N ILE A 50 1.67 -11.60 -1.06
CA ILE A 50 0.47 -12.01 -0.30
C ILE A 50 0.82 -12.31 1.17
N LYS A 51 1.94 -13.00 1.43
CA LYS A 51 2.39 -13.30 2.81
C LYS A 51 2.82 -12.03 3.55
N ILE A 52 3.50 -11.12 2.87
CA ILE A 52 3.87 -9.81 3.41
C ILE A 52 2.61 -9.02 3.79
N HIS A 53 1.62 -8.92 2.91
CA HIS A 53 0.36 -8.23 3.17
C HIS A 53 -0.39 -8.80 4.37
N LYS A 54 -0.42 -10.13 4.52
CA LYS A 54 -1.02 -10.76 5.70
C LYS A 54 -0.31 -10.35 6.99
N THR A 55 1.02 -10.39 6.99
CA THR A 55 1.85 -9.99 8.14
C THR A 55 1.65 -8.52 8.49
N VAL A 56 1.61 -7.64 7.48
CA VAL A 56 1.34 -6.21 7.67
C VAL A 56 -0.03 -6.01 8.30
N LYS A 57 -1.07 -6.67 7.77
CA LYS A 57 -2.43 -6.57 8.32
C LYS A 57 -2.49 -6.95 9.80
N GLU A 58 -1.83 -8.03 10.20
CA GLU A 58 -1.76 -8.46 11.60
C GLU A 58 -1.04 -7.43 12.48
N ARG A 59 0.10 -6.88 12.00
CA ARG A 59 0.84 -5.82 12.71
C ARG A 59 0.02 -4.54 12.89
N GLN A 60 -0.83 -4.20 11.92
CA GLN A 60 -1.64 -2.98 11.96
C GLN A 60 -2.95 -3.12 12.75
N SER A 61 -3.25 -4.28 13.35
CA SER A 61 -4.45 -4.45 14.19
C SER A 61 -4.51 -3.44 15.34
N LYS A 62 -3.39 -3.17 16.00
CA LYS A 62 -3.34 -2.19 17.11
C LYS A 62 -3.60 -0.75 16.65
N THR A 63 -3.22 -0.42 15.42
CA THR A 63 -3.53 0.87 14.81
C THR A 63 -5.03 0.99 14.57
N TYR A 64 -5.68 -0.08 14.10
CA TYR A 64 -7.13 -0.13 13.94
C TYR A 64 -7.86 0.02 15.29
N ASP A 65 -7.39 -0.63 16.34
CA ASP A 65 -7.96 -0.48 17.69
C ASP A 65 -7.85 0.98 18.18
N ALA A 66 -6.70 1.63 17.96
CA ALA A 66 -6.51 3.03 18.32
C ALA A 66 -7.44 3.97 17.53
N VAL A 67 -7.69 3.69 16.24
CA VAL A 67 -8.67 4.43 15.41
C VAL A 67 -10.08 4.31 15.99
N ASN A 68 -10.51 3.09 16.33
CA ASN A 68 -11.84 2.88 16.91
C ASN A 68 -11.97 3.55 18.28
N LEU A 69 -10.91 3.50 19.09
CA LEU A 69 -10.90 4.10 20.41
C LEU A 69 -10.99 5.62 20.35
N ILE A 70 -10.27 6.28 19.44
CA ILE A 70 -10.37 7.74 19.28
C ILE A 70 -11.73 8.16 18.75
N GLN A 71 -12.31 7.44 17.79
CA GLN A 71 -13.66 7.73 17.28
C GLN A 71 -14.72 7.60 18.38
N THR A 72 -14.67 6.51 19.15
CA THR A 72 -15.57 6.27 20.27
C THR A 72 -15.40 7.34 21.35
N THR A 73 -14.15 7.63 21.75
CA THR A 73 -13.86 8.63 22.79
C THR A 73 -14.28 10.02 22.36
N THR A 74 -14.10 10.40 21.09
CA THR A 74 -14.58 11.67 20.53
C THR A 74 -16.11 11.79 20.65
N THR A 75 -16.82 10.71 20.33
CA THR A 75 -18.29 10.68 20.43
C THR A 75 -18.76 10.80 21.88
N CYS A 76 -18.14 10.07 22.81
CA CYS A 76 -18.45 10.17 24.24
C CYS A 76 -18.15 11.56 24.80
N LEU A 77 -17.00 12.14 24.44
CA LEU A 77 -16.62 13.49 24.82
C LEU A 77 -17.66 14.53 24.38
N GLN A 78 -18.11 14.43 23.12
CA GLN A 78 -19.12 15.35 22.59
C GLN A 78 -20.45 15.22 23.33
N LYS A 79 -20.89 14.00 23.63
CA LYS A 79 -22.11 13.77 24.42
C LYS A 79 -21.99 14.30 25.85
N ALA A 80 -20.84 14.10 26.50
CA ALA A 80 -20.60 14.60 27.86
C ALA A 80 -20.57 16.14 27.88
N LYS A 81 -19.99 16.77 26.86
CA LYS A 81 -20.02 18.22 26.65
C LYS A 81 -21.45 18.74 26.52
N GLU A 82 -22.25 18.17 25.63
CA GLU A 82 -23.65 18.54 25.42
C GLU A 82 -24.49 18.35 26.69
N ASN A 83 -24.29 17.26 27.43
CA ASN A 83 -24.94 17.02 28.70
C ASN A 83 -24.58 18.11 29.73
N TYR A 84 -23.30 18.43 29.87
CA TYR A 84 -22.85 19.49 30.78
C TYR A 84 -23.53 20.84 30.45
N PHE A 85 -23.53 21.24 29.18
CA PHE A 85 -24.22 22.48 28.76
C PHE A 85 -25.72 22.44 29.05
N LEU A 86 -26.39 21.32 28.79
CA LEU A 86 -27.80 21.16 29.11
C LEU A 86 -28.07 21.33 30.61
N ARG A 87 -27.25 20.73 31.49
CA ARG A 87 -27.39 20.89 32.95
C ARG A 87 -27.17 22.32 33.40
N CYS A 88 -26.21 23.03 32.80
CA CYS A 88 -26.00 24.45 33.08
C CYS A 88 -27.24 25.28 32.70
N MET A 89 -27.81 25.04 31.51
CA MET A 89 -29.03 25.75 31.07
C MET A 89 -30.23 25.45 31.98
N GLU A 90 -30.43 24.19 32.39
CA GLU A 90 -31.48 23.80 33.34
C GLU A 90 -31.33 24.53 34.69
N LEU A 91 -30.10 24.67 35.21
CA LEU A 91 -29.83 25.39 36.45
C LEU A 91 -30.13 26.89 36.33
N GLU A 92 -29.71 27.54 35.25
CA GLU A 92 -29.95 28.97 35.04
C GLU A 92 -31.44 29.27 34.87
N LYS A 93 -32.17 28.41 34.13
CA LYS A 93 -33.63 28.50 34.02
C LYS A 93 -34.30 28.38 35.39
N LEU A 94 -33.91 27.40 36.20
CA LEU A 94 -34.46 27.19 37.54
C LEU A 94 -34.23 28.39 38.47
N LYS A 95 -33.05 29.03 38.38
CA LYS A 95 -32.76 30.26 39.13
C LYS A 95 -33.65 31.43 38.69
N HIS A 96 -33.87 31.59 37.39
CA HIS A 96 -34.74 32.64 36.85
C HIS A 96 -36.22 32.43 37.22
N GLU A 97 -36.67 31.18 37.29
CA GLU A 97 -38.04 30.82 37.67
C GLU A 97 -38.26 30.82 39.21
N ASN A 98 -37.31 31.34 39.99
CA ASN A 98 -37.33 31.37 41.46
C ASN A 98 -37.53 29.98 42.10
N GLY A 99 -36.88 28.96 41.56
CA GLY A 99 -36.90 27.61 42.11
C GLY A 99 -36.45 27.57 43.58
N THR A 100 -36.94 26.60 44.34
CA THR A 100 -36.65 26.53 45.77
C THR A 100 -35.16 26.27 46.03
N SER A 101 -34.64 26.73 47.17
CA SER A 101 -33.23 26.49 47.55
C SER A 101 -32.83 25.01 47.48
N LYS A 102 -33.75 24.09 47.84
CA LYS A 102 -33.53 22.65 47.75
C LYS A 102 -33.43 22.15 46.30
N GLU A 103 -34.24 22.67 45.39
CA GLU A 103 -34.21 22.30 43.97
C GLU A 103 -32.95 22.85 43.28
N VAL A 104 -32.57 24.09 43.59
CA VAL A 104 -31.34 24.72 43.10
C VAL A 104 -30.12 23.89 43.53
N ALA A 105 -29.99 23.57 44.82
CA ALA A 105 -28.88 22.75 45.32
C ALA A 105 -28.82 21.36 44.66
N ARG A 106 -29.98 20.73 44.39
CA ARG A 106 -30.05 19.45 43.67
C ARG A 106 -29.58 19.59 42.22
N SER A 107 -29.94 20.68 41.54
CA SER A 107 -29.53 20.95 40.16
C SER A 107 -28.04 21.27 40.06
N GLU A 108 -27.48 22.04 41.00
CA GLU A 108 -26.05 22.31 41.12
C GLU A 108 -25.23 21.02 41.27
N MET A 109 -25.72 20.06 42.05
CA MET A 109 -25.08 18.75 42.16
C MET A 109 -25.06 18.00 40.81
N ARG A 110 -26.10 18.12 39.98
CA ARG A 110 -26.14 17.51 38.64
C ARG A 110 -25.14 18.18 37.69
N VAL A 111 -25.05 19.52 37.72
CA VAL A 111 -24.05 20.28 36.95
C VAL A 111 -22.64 19.85 37.35
N LYS A 112 -22.36 19.75 38.66
CA LYS A 112 -21.06 19.31 39.16
C LYS A 112 -20.69 17.92 38.63
N LYS A 113 -21.60 16.95 38.71
CA LYS A 113 -21.38 15.59 38.18
C LYS A 113 -21.14 15.59 36.66
N ALA A 114 -21.95 16.31 35.90
CA ALA A 114 -21.79 16.41 34.44
C ALA A 114 -20.47 17.09 34.05
N ARG A 115 -20.01 18.07 34.84
CA ARG A 115 -18.70 18.71 34.65
C ARG A 115 -17.56 17.73 34.91
N GLU A 116 -17.62 16.97 36.00
CA GLU A 116 -16.62 15.97 36.35
C GLU A 116 -16.52 14.90 35.26
N GLU A 117 -17.66 14.40 34.76
CA GLU A 117 -17.70 13.45 33.64
C GLU A 117 -17.10 14.05 32.35
N TYR A 118 -17.49 15.28 31.99
CA TYR A 118 -16.93 15.95 30.83
C TYR A 118 -15.41 16.13 30.94
N GLN A 119 -14.92 16.55 32.11
CA GLN A 119 -13.48 16.70 32.37
C GLN A 119 -12.73 15.38 32.23
N GLN A 120 -13.27 14.27 32.76
CA GLN A 120 -12.68 12.94 32.61
C GLN A 120 -12.54 12.53 31.13
N TYR A 121 -13.54 12.82 30.30
CA TYR A 121 -13.45 12.55 28.87
C TYR A 121 -12.46 13.47 28.15
N VAL A 122 -12.29 14.72 28.58
CA VAL A 122 -11.27 15.63 28.02
C VAL A 122 -9.88 15.05 28.27
N GLU A 123 -9.59 14.62 29.50
CA GLU A 123 -8.31 14.03 29.88
C GLU A 123 -8.06 12.70 29.15
N LYS A 124 -9.08 11.83 29.07
CA LYS A 124 -9.02 10.57 28.31
C LYS A 124 -8.81 10.81 26.82
N TYR A 125 -9.47 11.80 26.23
CA TYR A 125 -9.30 12.14 24.81
C TYR A 125 -7.86 12.58 24.52
N ALA A 126 -7.25 13.37 25.41
CA ALA A 126 -5.88 13.83 25.23
C ALA A 126 -4.88 12.65 25.15
N SER A 127 -5.00 11.67 26.04
CA SER A 127 -4.13 10.47 26.02
C SER A 127 -4.39 9.58 24.80
N VAL A 128 -5.66 9.29 24.50
CA VAL A 128 -6.05 8.49 23.32
C VAL A 128 -5.59 9.14 22.02
N ARG A 129 -5.65 10.47 21.92
CA ARG A 129 -5.18 11.22 20.74
C ARG A 129 -3.68 11.04 20.52
N ILE A 130 -2.86 11.08 21.57
CA ILE A 130 -1.41 10.89 21.46
C ILE A 130 -1.10 9.47 20.98
N GLU A 131 -1.75 8.46 21.56
CA GLU A 131 -1.56 7.06 21.14
C GLU A 131 -1.98 6.86 19.68
N PHE A 132 -3.15 7.37 19.28
CA PHE A 132 -3.61 7.32 17.90
C PHE A 132 -2.60 7.95 16.93
N MET A 133 -2.12 9.15 17.23
CA MET A 133 -1.16 9.84 16.34
C MET A 133 0.17 9.08 16.23
N THR A 134 0.66 8.53 17.34
CA THR A 134 1.88 7.72 17.37
C THR A 134 1.72 6.49 16.49
N ARG A 135 0.66 5.70 16.70
CA ARG A 135 0.41 4.48 15.92
C ARG A 135 0.12 4.76 14.45
N MET A 136 -0.65 5.81 14.15
CA MET A 136 -0.96 6.18 12.78
C MET A 136 0.30 6.60 12.01
N SER A 137 1.22 7.33 12.67
CA SER A 137 2.50 7.72 12.07
C SER A 137 3.38 6.50 11.80
N GLU A 138 3.51 5.59 12.77
CA GLU A 138 4.24 4.33 12.59
C GLU A 138 3.63 3.46 11.47
N ALA A 139 2.31 3.35 11.43
CA ALA A 139 1.59 2.60 10.40
C ALA A 139 1.83 3.19 9.01
N ALA A 140 1.73 4.51 8.86
CA ALA A 140 1.99 5.20 7.59
C ALA A 140 3.41 4.94 7.09
N LYS A 141 4.42 5.02 7.98
CA LYS A 141 5.80 4.70 7.62
C LYS A 141 5.97 3.25 7.16
N ASN A 142 5.36 2.30 7.89
CA ASN A 142 5.43 0.88 7.53
C ASN A 142 4.76 0.60 6.17
N PHE A 143 3.62 1.22 5.88
CA PHE A 143 2.96 1.08 4.58
C PHE A 143 3.80 1.67 3.44
N GLN A 144 4.41 2.83 3.67
CA GLN A 144 5.32 3.45 2.70
C GLN A 144 6.53 2.55 2.41
N GLU A 145 7.12 1.93 3.42
CA GLU A 145 8.26 1.02 3.24
C GLU A 145 7.87 -0.22 2.42
N VAL A 146 6.72 -0.83 2.71
CA VAL A 146 6.19 -1.97 1.95
C VAL A 146 5.97 -1.59 0.49
N GLU A 147 5.35 -0.44 0.24
CA GLU A 147 5.09 0.05 -1.11
C GLU A 147 6.38 0.39 -1.87
N ALA A 148 7.34 1.02 -1.20
CA ALA A 148 8.64 1.34 -1.80
C ALA A 148 9.40 0.08 -2.23
N VAL A 149 9.41 -0.96 -1.39
CA VAL A 149 10.01 -2.26 -1.72
C VAL A 149 9.28 -2.91 -2.91
N TYR A 150 7.95 -2.88 -2.92
CA TYR A 150 7.14 -3.40 -4.03
C TYR A 150 7.47 -2.70 -5.35
N LEU A 151 7.43 -1.36 -5.37
CA LEU A 151 7.71 -0.58 -6.59
C LEU A 151 9.15 -0.77 -7.07
N SER A 152 10.11 -0.87 -6.14
CA SER A 152 11.50 -1.19 -6.48
C SER A 152 11.60 -2.55 -7.18
N GLN A 153 10.88 -3.56 -6.69
CA GLN A 153 10.89 -4.88 -7.30
C GLN A 153 10.22 -4.89 -8.69
N MET A 154 9.09 -4.20 -8.85
CA MET A 154 8.43 -4.05 -10.16
C MET A 154 9.34 -3.36 -11.18
N LYS A 155 10.04 -2.30 -10.74
CA LYS A 155 11.03 -1.60 -11.59
C LYS A 155 12.18 -2.53 -12.01
N ASN A 156 12.65 -3.40 -11.12
CA ASN A 156 13.70 -4.36 -11.44
C ASN A 156 13.24 -5.33 -12.54
N TYR A 157 12.00 -5.86 -12.46
CA TYR A 157 11.46 -6.73 -13.51
C TYR A 157 11.34 -6.05 -14.87
N ILE A 158 10.89 -4.80 -14.90
CA ILE A 158 10.85 -4.01 -16.15
C ILE A 158 12.26 -3.82 -16.71
N SER A 159 13.23 -3.58 -15.83
CA SER A 159 14.63 -3.39 -16.23
C SER A 159 15.24 -4.69 -16.78
N GLU A 160 14.96 -5.83 -16.16
CA GLU A 160 15.37 -7.16 -16.63
C GLU A 160 14.75 -7.51 -18.00
N TYR A 161 13.47 -7.19 -18.18
CA TYR A 161 12.80 -7.31 -19.47
C TYR A 161 13.49 -6.47 -20.54
N ALA A 162 13.69 -5.18 -20.26
CA ALA A 162 14.30 -4.24 -21.21
C ALA A 162 15.71 -4.67 -21.59
N ALA A 163 16.53 -5.11 -20.61
CA ALA A 163 17.87 -5.63 -20.86
C ALA A 163 17.84 -6.88 -21.75
N SER A 164 16.93 -7.82 -21.48
CA SER A 164 16.78 -9.05 -22.28
C SER A 164 16.34 -8.74 -23.71
N PHE A 165 15.44 -7.78 -23.88
CA PHE A 165 14.96 -7.34 -25.20
C PHE A 165 16.07 -6.65 -25.99
N LEU A 166 16.75 -5.67 -25.41
CA LEU A 166 17.82 -4.93 -26.07
C LEU A 166 18.99 -5.85 -26.44
N GLY A 167 19.41 -6.73 -25.52
CA GLY A 167 20.46 -7.71 -25.80
C GLY A 167 20.09 -8.67 -26.93
N ASN A 168 18.80 -9.04 -27.06
CA ASN A 168 18.35 -9.84 -28.20
C ASN A 168 18.40 -9.04 -29.52
N GLN A 169 18.00 -7.77 -29.52
CA GLN A 169 18.05 -6.90 -30.71
C GLN A 169 19.47 -6.64 -31.20
N GLU A 170 20.41 -6.39 -30.29
CA GLU A 170 21.83 -6.22 -30.61
C GLU A 170 22.40 -7.47 -31.29
N ARG A 171 22.09 -8.66 -30.75
CA ARG A 171 22.53 -9.93 -31.32
C ARG A 171 21.92 -10.19 -32.70
N ILE A 172 20.65 -9.84 -32.92
CA ILE A 172 20.01 -9.95 -34.24
C ILE A 172 20.72 -9.03 -35.25
N THR A 173 21.06 -7.80 -34.85
CA THR A 173 21.74 -6.84 -35.72
C THR A 173 23.14 -7.32 -36.11
N LEU A 174 23.88 -7.93 -35.17
CA LEU A 174 25.19 -8.55 -35.46
C LEU A 174 25.10 -9.73 -36.42
N VAL A 175 24.02 -10.51 -36.39
CA VAL A 175 23.78 -11.64 -37.31
C VAL A 175 23.41 -11.16 -38.73
N ILE A 176 22.85 -9.96 -38.87
CA ILE A 176 22.50 -9.33 -40.17
C ILE A 176 23.70 -8.61 -40.80
N GLY A 177 24.64 -8.12 -39.98
CA GLY A 177 25.79 -7.32 -40.44
C GLY A 177 26.98 -8.11 -41.02
N HIS A 178 26.89 -9.44 -41.08
CA HIS A 178 27.89 -10.35 -41.64
C HIS A 178 27.28 -11.20 -42.76
#